data_AF-A0A0G4HRI0-F1
#
_entry.id   AF-A0A0G4HRI0-F1
#
_cell.length_a   1.000
_cell.length_b   1.000
_cell.length_c   1.000
_cell.angle_alpha   90.00
_cell.angle_beta   90.00
_cell.angle_gamma   90.00
#
_symmetry.space_group_name_H-M   'P 1'
#
loop_
_entity.id
_entity.type
_entity.pdbx_description
1 polymer ?
#
loop_
_entity_poly.entity_id
_entity_poly.type
_entity_poly.pdbx_seq_one_letter_code
_entity_poly.pdbx_strand_id
1 'polypeptide(L)'
;MLVNVVCRDLGIPLPPADFSLPQASFEKESPPPPPRVTATLTGLSEVIETTLQSLKKEAHSKLDQILSEYYKIDLSPLFASKVGNVIRSFQAVDTETLRQAVWACANAEPEGMDDLRLLLRVGANFNALAKGKAALLNAVCAGSLPAVEMLIEEGASLQRGGEVEYFEGFTALHHACFEVRPDIVRFLILRRAHVNTKDKIG
;
A
#
# COMPACT_ATOMS: atom_id res chain seq x y z
N MET A 1 -52.52 -26.28 0.34
CA MET A 1 -53.72 -25.97 -0.48
C MET A 1 -53.61 -26.41 -1.94
N LEU A 2 -52.43 -26.43 -2.60
CA LEU A 2 -52.34 -26.86 -4.01
C LEU A 2 -52.61 -28.35 -4.27
N VAL A 3 -52.39 -29.24 -3.30
CA VAL A 3 -52.58 -30.69 -3.47
C VAL A 3 -54.06 -31.07 -3.62
N ASN A 4 -54.97 -30.32 -2.99
CA ASN A 4 -56.41 -30.62 -3.00
C ASN A 4 -57.11 -30.25 -4.32
N VAL A 5 -56.52 -29.34 -5.10
CA VAL A 5 -57.09 -28.93 -6.40
C VAL A 5 -56.80 -30.00 -7.45
N VAL A 6 -55.60 -30.57 -7.45
CA VAL A 6 -55.16 -31.58 -8.44
C VAL A 6 -55.91 -32.91 -8.29
N CYS A 7 -56.27 -33.32 -7.07
CA CYS A 7 -56.98 -34.59 -6.85
C CYS A 7 -58.45 -34.56 -7.32
N ARG A 8 -59.08 -33.38 -7.42
CA ARG A 8 -60.48 -33.25 -7.86
C ARG A 8 -60.65 -33.42 -9.37
N ASP A 9 -59.67 -32.97 -10.16
CA ASP A 9 -59.73 -33.04 -11.62
C ASP A 9 -59.45 -34.44 -12.19
N LEU A 10 -58.88 -35.35 -11.40
CA LEU A 10 -58.53 -36.70 -11.83
C LEU A 10 -59.50 -37.79 -11.34
N GLY A 11 -60.57 -37.43 -10.62
CA GLY A 11 -61.61 -38.38 -10.19
C GLY A 11 -61.14 -39.45 -9.19
N ILE A 12 -60.02 -39.21 -8.49
CA ILE A 12 -59.45 -40.17 -7.54
C ILE A 12 -60.08 -39.94 -6.15
N PRO A 13 -60.60 -40.97 -5.45
CA PRO A 13 -61.18 -40.80 -4.12
C PRO A 13 -60.13 -40.28 -3.14
N LEU A 14 -60.46 -39.23 -2.37
CA LEU A 14 -59.57 -38.73 -1.32
C LEU A 14 -59.32 -39.83 -0.29
N PRO A 15 -58.06 -40.05 0.15
CA PRO A 15 -57.77 -41.00 1.21
C PRO A 15 -58.38 -40.54 2.55
N PRO A 16 -58.79 -41.46 3.43
CA PRO A 16 -59.41 -41.14 4.71
C PRO A 16 -58.44 -40.36 5.62
N ALA A 17 -58.98 -39.46 6.44
CA ALA A 17 -58.27 -38.45 7.23
C ALA A 17 -57.30 -38.97 8.31
N ASP A 18 -57.11 -40.29 8.42
CA ASP A 18 -56.28 -40.94 9.46
C ASP A 18 -54.99 -41.58 8.93
N PHE A 19 -54.59 -41.32 7.68
CA PHE A 19 -53.24 -41.69 7.22
C PHE A 19 -52.20 -40.72 7.77
N SER A 20 -51.87 -40.88 9.05
CA SER A 20 -50.60 -40.39 9.59
C SER A 20 -49.48 -41.20 8.92
N LEU A 21 -48.84 -40.62 7.89
CA LEU A 21 -47.50 -41.06 7.48
C LEU A 21 -46.65 -41.17 8.76
N PRO A 22 -45.82 -42.21 8.94
CA PRO A 22 -44.82 -42.17 9.97
C PRO A 22 -44.05 -40.88 9.72
N GLN A 23 -44.15 -39.92 10.63
CA GLN A 23 -43.17 -38.84 10.67
C GLN A 23 -41.86 -39.57 10.85
N ALA A 24 -41.11 -39.72 9.76
CA ALA A 24 -39.72 -40.05 9.83
C ALA A 24 -39.09 -38.85 10.54
N SER A 25 -39.13 -38.90 11.86
CA SER A 25 -38.33 -38.08 12.75
C SER A 25 -36.88 -38.46 12.47
N PHE A 26 -36.35 -37.89 11.40
CA PHE A 26 -34.92 -37.62 11.25
C PHE A 26 -34.52 -36.48 12.21
N GLU A 27 -34.99 -36.52 13.46
CA GLU A 27 -34.35 -35.89 14.59
C GLU A 27 -33.46 -36.93 15.24
N LYS A 28 -32.38 -37.24 14.54
CA LYS A 28 -31.16 -37.70 15.21
C LYS A 28 -30.05 -36.91 14.57
N GLU A 29 -29.77 -35.78 15.20
CA GLU A 29 -28.46 -35.13 15.13
C GLU A 29 -27.41 -36.23 15.02
N SER A 30 -26.77 -36.32 13.85
CA SER A 30 -25.75 -37.34 13.61
C SER A 30 -24.73 -37.23 14.74
N PRO A 31 -24.32 -38.34 15.38
CA PRO A 31 -23.37 -38.28 16.49
C PRO A 31 -22.17 -37.44 16.07
N PRO A 32 -21.65 -36.56 16.95
CA PRO A 32 -20.55 -35.66 16.61
C PRO A 32 -19.45 -36.50 15.98
N PRO A 33 -18.93 -36.11 14.80
CA PRO A 33 -17.99 -36.94 14.08
C PRO A 33 -16.83 -37.28 15.00
N PRO A 34 -16.27 -38.50 14.92
CA PRO A 34 -15.13 -38.89 15.74
C PRO A 34 -14.06 -37.80 15.70
N PRO A 35 -13.31 -37.53 16.78
CA PRO A 35 -12.32 -36.45 16.82
C PRO A 35 -11.27 -36.52 15.69
N ARG A 36 -11.06 -37.72 15.12
CA ARG A 36 -10.22 -37.95 13.94
C ARG A 36 -10.85 -37.43 12.63
N VAL A 37 -12.17 -37.51 12.50
CA VAL A 37 -12.94 -37.03 11.35
C VAL A 37 -13.12 -35.52 11.41
N THR A 38 -13.37 -34.93 12.59
CA THR A 38 -13.38 -33.48 12.75
C THR A 38 -12.01 -32.86 12.47
N ALA A 39 -10.92 -33.43 12.99
CA ALA A 39 -9.56 -32.94 12.73
C ALA A 39 -9.12 -33.03 11.26
N THR A 40 -9.58 -34.07 10.54
CA THR A 40 -9.30 -34.20 9.10
C THR A 40 -10.15 -33.24 8.27
N LEU A 41 -11.41 -33.00 8.65
CA LEU A 41 -12.26 -32.00 8.01
C LEU A 41 -11.76 -30.56 8.24
N THR A 42 -11.28 -30.23 9.45
CA THR A 42 -10.70 -28.91 9.73
C THR A 42 -9.39 -28.72 8.95
N GLY A 43 -8.54 -29.75 8.88
CA GLY A 43 -7.35 -29.70 8.03
C GLY A 43 -7.69 -29.54 6.54
N LEU A 44 -8.75 -30.20 6.07
CA LEU A 44 -9.22 -30.03 4.69
C LEU A 44 -9.75 -28.61 4.44
N SER A 45 -10.52 -28.04 5.39
CA SER A 45 -11.03 -26.67 5.27
C SER A 45 -9.93 -25.63 5.28
N GLU A 46 -8.91 -25.80 6.13
CA GLU A 46 -7.72 -24.93 6.13
C GLU A 46 -6.95 -25.00 4.81
N VAL A 47 -6.79 -26.20 4.24
CA VAL A 47 -6.17 -26.36 2.91
C VAL A 47 -7.01 -25.69 1.81
N ILE A 48 -8.33 -25.80 1.86
CA ILE A 48 -9.22 -25.12 0.90
C ILE A 48 -9.12 -23.60 1.06
N GLU A 49 -9.13 -23.09 2.30
CA GLU A 49 -9.07 -21.65 2.55
C GLU A 49 -7.72 -21.06 2.14
N THR A 50 -6.62 -21.74 2.47
CA THR A 50 -5.26 -21.32 2.06
C THR A 50 -5.07 -21.37 0.55
N THR A 51 -5.58 -22.40 -0.13
CA THR A 51 -5.52 -22.49 -1.60
C THR A 51 -6.37 -21.40 -2.26
N LEU A 52 -7.55 -21.08 -1.72
CA LEU A 52 -8.40 -20.00 -2.22
C LEU A 52 -7.74 -18.62 -2.02
N GLN A 53 -7.13 -18.38 -0.85
CA GLN A 53 -6.36 -17.15 -0.60
C GLN A 53 -5.15 -17.03 -1.52
N SER A 54 -4.44 -18.14 -1.76
CA SER A 54 -3.31 -18.18 -2.69
C SER A 54 -3.76 -17.83 -4.12
N LEU A 55 -4.81 -18.50 -4.61
CA LEU A 55 -5.37 -18.24 -5.93
C LEU A 55 -5.87 -16.79 -6.05
N LYS A 56 -6.55 -16.27 -5.03
CA LYS A 56 -7.00 -14.87 -4.98
C LYS A 56 -5.82 -13.92 -5.12
N LYS A 57 -4.73 -14.15 -4.36
CA LYS A 57 -3.54 -13.31 -4.41
C LYS A 57 -2.88 -13.35 -5.78
N GLU A 58 -2.76 -14.53 -6.38
CA GLU A 58 -2.16 -14.67 -7.70
C GLU A 58 -3.03 -14.06 -8.80
N ALA A 59 -4.35 -14.21 -8.72
CA ALA A 59 -5.29 -13.56 -9.62
C ALA A 59 -5.17 -12.03 -9.51
N HIS A 60 -5.15 -11.47 -8.28
CA HIS A 60 -4.96 -10.03 -8.09
C HIS A 60 -3.62 -9.57 -8.66
N SER A 61 -2.52 -10.28 -8.38
CA SER A 61 -1.20 -9.89 -8.91
C SER A 61 -1.16 -9.88 -10.43
N LYS A 62 -1.71 -10.90 -11.09
CA LYS A 62 -1.76 -10.93 -12.56
C LYS A 62 -2.69 -9.85 -13.12
N LEU A 63 -3.79 -9.59 -12.45
CA LEU A 63 -4.75 -8.56 -12.85
C LEU A 63 -4.15 -7.16 -12.65
N ASP A 64 -3.43 -6.92 -11.56
CA ASP A 64 -2.66 -5.70 -11.31
C ASP A 64 -1.55 -5.53 -12.34
N GLN A 65 -0.85 -6.61 -12.72
CA GLN A 65 0.14 -6.58 -13.80
C GLN A 65 -0.50 -6.12 -15.11
N ILE A 66 -1.61 -6.74 -15.52
CA ILE A 66 -2.35 -6.34 -16.73
C ILE A 66 -2.86 -4.91 -16.62
N LEU A 67 -3.46 -4.53 -15.50
CA LEU A 67 -3.98 -3.18 -15.31
C LEU A 67 -2.86 -2.16 -15.35
N SER A 68 -1.70 -2.44 -14.76
CA SER A 68 -0.55 -1.52 -14.80
C SER A 68 0.01 -1.32 -16.21
N GLU A 69 -0.10 -2.33 -17.08
CA GLU A 69 0.31 -2.22 -18.49
C GLU A 69 -0.66 -1.37 -19.33
N TYR A 70 -1.97 -1.46 -19.07
CA TYR A 70 -2.99 -0.84 -19.93
C TYR A 70 -3.63 0.42 -19.35
N TYR A 71 -3.65 0.56 -18.03
CA TYR A 71 -4.36 1.62 -17.31
C TYR A 71 -3.47 2.24 -16.23
N LYS A 72 -3.00 3.46 -16.48
CA LYS A 72 -2.39 4.31 -15.46
C LYS A 72 -3.42 5.35 -15.00
N ILE A 73 -3.94 5.20 -13.78
CA ILE A 73 -4.84 6.20 -13.19
C ILE A 73 -4.02 7.45 -12.87
N ASP A 74 -4.20 8.49 -13.68
CA ASP A 74 -3.58 9.79 -13.40
C ASP A 74 -4.43 10.58 -12.39
N LEU A 75 -3.99 10.61 -11.14
CA LEU A 75 -4.61 11.39 -10.08
C LEU A 75 -4.17 12.87 -10.07
N SER A 76 -3.25 13.28 -10.95
CA SER A 76 -2.78 14.67 -11.03
C SER A 76 -3.92 15.71 -11.15
N PRO A 77 -4.96 15.54 -11.98
CA PRO A 77 -6.08 16.46 -12.03
C PRO A 77 -6.89 16.53 -10.72
N LEU A 78 -7.03 15.41 -10.00
CA LEU A 78 -7.70 15.38 -8.71
C LEU A 78 -6.94 16.24 -7.69
N PHE A 79 -5.61 16.08 -7.62
CA PHE A 79 -4.75 16.81 -6.71
C PHE A 79 -4.54 18.29 -7.09
N ALA A 80 -4.77 18.67 -8.35
CA ALA A 80 -4.79 20.06 -8.81
C ALA A 80 -6.12 20.77 -8.50
N SER A 81 -7.19 20.02 -8.21
CA SER A 81 -8.51 20.58 -7.90
C SER A 81 -8.61 21.09 -6.45
N LYS A 82 -9.70 21.80 -6.13
CA LYS A 82 -10.02 22.20 -4.75
C LYS A 82 -10.09 21.01 -3.78
N VAL A 83 -10.51 19.83 -4.27
CA VAL A 83 -10.56 18.60 -3.47
C VAL A 83 -9.15 18.18 -3.04
N GLY A 84 -8.15 18.35 -3.92
CA GLY A 84 -6.76 18.10 -3.59
C GLY A 84 -6.25 18.95 -2.43
N ASN A 85 -6.70 20.21 -2.32
CA ASN A 85 -6.33 21.07 -1.19
C ASN A 85 -6.96 20.58 0.13
N VAL A 86 -8.21 20.10 0.07
CA VAL A 86 -8.89 19.52 1.24
C VAL A 86 -8.19 18.23 1.67
N ILE A 87 -7.84 17.35 0.74
CA ILE A 87 -7.06 16.13 1.03
C ILE A 87 -5.75 16.50 1.73
N ARG A 88 -5.00 17.47 1.20
CA ARG A 88 -3.75 17.94 1.82
C ARG A 88 -3.93 18.55 3.20
N SER A 89 -5.08 19.16 3.49
CA SER A 89 -5.35 19.80 4.78
C SER A 89 -5.48 18.81 5.93
N PHE A 90 -5.83 17.54 5.66
CA PHE A 90 -6.01 16.55 6.71
C PHE A 90 -4.69 16.13 7.36
N GLN A 91 -3.55 16.28 6.66
CA GLN A 91 -2.22 15.87 7.15
C GLN A 91 -2.24 14.52 7.87
N ALA A 92 -3.02 13.55 7.35
CA ALA A 92 -3.34 12.31 8.06
C ALA A 92 -2.16 11.34 8.20
N VAL A 93 -0.99 11.71 7.68
CA VAL A 93 0.20 10.87 7.63
C VAL A 93 1.13 11.25 8.77
N ASP A 94 1.46 10.27 9.60
CA ASP A 94 2.45 10.42 10.66
C ASP A 94 3.84 10.72 10.09
N THR A 95 4.62 11.52 10.80
CA THR A 95 5.99 11.87 10.42
C THR A 95 6.90 10.63 10.32
N GLU A 96 6.59 9.58 11.09
CA GLU A 96 7.28 8.30 11.06
C GLU A 96 7.00 7.51 9.78
N THR A 97 5.76 7.48 9.31
CA THR A 97 5.39 6.86 8.03
C THR A 97 6.07 7.57 6.86
N LEU A 98 6.08 8.91 6.88
CA LEU A 98 6.82 9.69 5.88
C LEU A 98 8.32 9.40 5.93
N ARG A 99 8.91 9.25 7.13
CA ARG A 99 10.32 8.90 7.31
C ARG A 99 10.64 7.51 6.74
N GLN A 100 9.77 6.53 6.98
CA GLN A 100 9.94 5.17 6.46
C GLN A 100 9.89 5.15 4.93
N ALA A 101 8.92 5.85 4.33
CA ALA A 101 8.82 5.96 2.88
C ALA A 101 10.03 6.66 2.25
N VAL A 102 10.53 7.74 2.87
CA VAL A 102 11.78 8.40 2.45
C VAL A 102 12.97 7.45 2.50
N TRP A 103 13.08 6.65 3.57
CA TRP A 103 14.16 5.68 3.72
C TRP A 103 14.07 4.56 2.68
N ALA A 104 12.87 4.03 2.41
CA ALA A 104 12.62 3.04 1.37
C ALA A 104 12.94 3.59 -0.03
N CYS A 105 12.54 4.83 -0.31
CA CYS A 105 12.83 5.54 -1.56
C CYS A 105 14.33 5.79 -1.76
N ALA A 106 15.06 6.12 -0.69
CA ALA A 106 16.51 6.25 -0.74
C ALA A 106 17.16 4.92 -1.11
N ASN A 107 16.76 3.80 -0.50
CA ASN A 107 17.30 2.46 -0.80
C ASN A 107 16.81 1.84 -2.12
N ALA A 108 16.14 2.62 -2.98
CA ALA A 108 15.67 2.19 -4.29
C ALA A 108 14.71 0.98 -4.28
N GLU A 109 13.91 0.83 -3.23
CA GLU A 109 12.80 -0.12 -3.24
C GLU A 109 11.76 0.33 -4.28
N PRO A 110 11.27 -0.56 -5.17
CA PRO A 110 10.40 -0.18 -6.29
C PRO A 110 9.10 0.49 -5.82
N GLU A 111 8.58 0.09 -4.65
CA GLU A 111 7.35 0.63 -4.06
C GLU A 111 7.59 1.94 -3.30
N GLY A 112 8.81 2.16 -2.77
CA GLY A 112 9.12 3.31 -1.91
C GLY A 112 9.01 4.66 -2.61
N MET A 113 9.25 4.71 -3.92
CA MET A 113 9.13 5.94 -4.72
C MET A 113 7.67 6.35 -4.92
N ASP A 114 6.79 5.38 -5.22
CA ASP A 114 5.37 5.63 -5.43
C ASP A 114 4.66 5.92 -4.10
N ASP A 115 5.05 5.24 -3.03
CA ASP A 115 4.60 5.54 -1.67
C ASP A 115 4.98 6.96 -1.27
N LEU A 116 6.25 7.35 -1.41
CA LEU A 116 6.69 8.70 -1.08
C LEU A 116 5.92 9.75 -1.89
N ARG A 117 5.77 9.54 -3.20
CA ARG A 117 4.98 10.43 -4.08
C ARG A 117 3.53 10.54 -3.64
N LEU A 118 2.89 9.44 -3.24
CA LEU A 118 1.52 9.44 -2.77
C LEU A 118 1.39 10.20 -1.45
N LEU A 119 2.27 9.94 -0.48
CA LEU A 119 2.25 10.61 0.82
C LEU A 119 2.41 12.13 0.67
N LEU A 120 3.32 12.57 -0.20
CA LEU A 120 3.51 13.99 -0.53
C LEU A 120 2.25 14.59 -1.18
N ARG A 121 1.61 13.87 -2.12
CA ARG A 121 0.35 14.31 -2.74
C ARG A 121 -0.81 14.42 -1.76
N VAL A 122 -0.86 13.54 -0.77
CA VAL A 122 -1.87 13.55 0.32
C VAL A 122 -1.58 14.65 1.35
N GLY A 123 -0.49 15.41 1.20
CA GLY A 123 -0.15 16.56 2.05
C GLY A 123 0.52 16.16 3.34
N ALA A 124 1.25 15.04 3.34
CA ALA A 124 2.16 14.71 4.44
C ALA A 124 3.07 15.92 4.73
N ASN A 125 3.17 16.28 6.01
CA ASN A 125 3.89 17.48 6.40
C ASN A 125 5.41 17.27 6.27
N PHE A 126 5.93 17.55 5.08
CA PHE A 126 7.35 17.44 4.76
C PHE A 126 8.23 18.30 5.67
N ASN A 127 7.72 19.45 6.13
CA ASN A 127 8.44 20.36 7.01
C ASN A 127 8.49 19.88 8.47
N ALA A 128 7.55 19.02 8.87
CA ALA A 128 7.55 18.38 10.19
C ALA A 128 8.61 17.27 10.29
N LEU A 129 9.17 16.81 9.17
CA LEU A 129 10.46 16.16 9.20
C LEU A 129 11.48 17.23 9.65
N ALA A 130 11.77 17.27 10.97
CA ALA A 130 12.97 17.90 11.54
C ALA A 130 14.27 17.45 10.82
N LYS A 131 14.13 16.39 10.02
CA LYS A 131 15.08 15.72 9.15
C LYS A 131 14.80 15.87 7.64
N GLY A 132 14.13 16.93 7.15
CA GLY A 132 14.08 17.21 5.70
C GLY A 132 15.49 17.26 5.08
N LYS A 133 16.49 17.64 5.91
CA LYS A 133 17.93 17.49 5.68
C LYS A 133 18.35 16.02 5.51
N ALA A 134 18.04 15.16 6.49
CA ALA A 134 18.45 13.75 6.48
C ALA A 134 17.76 12.97 5.36
N ALA A 135 16.53 13.34 4.98
CA ALA A 135 15.85 12.76 3.82
C ALA A 135 16.63 12.99 2.52
N LEU A 136 16.99 14.26 2.25
CA LEU A 136 17.77 14.62 1.09
C LEU A 136 19.17 14.01 1.14
N LEU A 137 19.84 14.05 2.30
CA LEU A 137 21.16 13.45 2.47
C LEU A 137 21.13 11.92 2.30
N ASN A 138 20.13 11.22 2.82
CA ASN A 138 20.01 9.77 2.64
C ASN A 138 19.78 9.40 1.17
N ALA A 139 18.91 10.12 0.46
CA ALA A 139 18.75 9.96 -0.99
C ALA A 139 20.06 10.28 -1.73
N VAL A 140 20.87 11.19 -1.18
CA VAL A 140 22.20 11.52 -1.69
C VAL A 140 23.26 10.47 -1.33
N CYS A 141 23.16 9.75 -0.23
CA CYS A 141 24.08 8.64 0.05
C CYS A 141 23.71 7.42 -0.79
N ALA A 142 22.42 7.21 -1.01
CA ALA A 142 21.91 5.96 -1.57
C ALA A 142 21.87 5.87 -3.10
N GLY A 143 22.52 6.77 -3.85
CA GLY A 143 22.53 6.64 -5.33
C GLY A 143 21.28 7.15 -6.09
N SER A 144 20.16 7.38 -5.40
CA SER A 144 18.87 7.64 -6.06
C SER A 144 18.69 9.10 -6.53
N LEU A 145 18.98 9.38 -7.80
CA LEU A 145 18.65 10.65 -8.45
C LEU A 145 17.13 10.96 -8.40
N PRO A 146 16.22 10.04 -8.76
CA PRO A 146 14.79 10.36 -8.79
C PRO A 146 14.22 10.73 -7.40
N ALA A 147 14.76 10.14 -6.33
CA ALA A 147 14.40 10.51 -4.97
C ALA A 147 14.85 11.94 -4.64
N VAL A 148 16.08 12.31 -5.04
CA VAL A 148 16.62 13.66 -4.88
C VAL A 148 15.78 14.69 -5.63
N GLU A 149 15.38 14.40 -6.86
CA GLU A 149 14.52 15.28 -7.67
C GLU A 149 13.18 15.55 -6.97
N MET A 150 12.49 14.49 -6.55
CA MET A 150 11.20 14.56 -5.88
C MET A 150 11.27 15.36 -4.57
N LEU A 151 12.30 15.10 -3.75
CA LEU A 151 12.48 15.81 -2.48
C LEU A 151 12.71 17.32 -2.71
N ILE A 152 13.45 17.70 -3.74
CA ILE A 152 13.73 19.11 -4.05
C ILE A 152 12.50 19.80 -4.64
N GLU A 153 11.67 19.10 -5.42
CA GLU A 153 10.39 19.63 -5.92
C GLU A 153 9.40 19.94 -4.81
N GLU A 154 9.40 19.14 -3.75
CA GLU A 154 8.54 19.35 -2.57
C GLU A 154 9.12 20.37 -1.57
N GLY A 155 10.23 21.03 -1.91
CA GLY A 155 10.80 22.11 -1.11
C GLY A 155 11.87 21.70 -0.12
N ALA A 156 12.52 20.55 -0.29
CA ALA A 156 13.72 20.21 0.48
C ALA A 156 14.80 21.30 0.36
N SER A 157 15.30 21.74 1.50
CA SER A 157 16.32 22.79 1.56
C SER A 157 17.68 22.27 1.08
N LEU A 158 18.09 22.69 -0.13
CA LEU A 158 19.37 22.36 -0.75
C LEU A 158 20.60 22.83 0.05
N GLN A 159 20.46 23.97 0.72
CA GLN A 159 21.59 24.74 1.28
C GLN A 159 21.85 24.45 2.76
N ARG A 160 20.95 23.73 3.43
CA ARG A 160 21.02 23.58 4.88
C ARG A 160 21.85 22.35 5.22
N GLY A 161 23.08 22.59 5.69
CA GLY A 161 24.00 21.54 6.07
C GLY A 161 23.43 20.59 7.12
N GLY A 162 23.82 19.31 7.03
CA GLY A 162 23.55 18.32 8.04
C GLY A 162 24.13 18.72 9.39
N GLU A 163 23.41 18.42 10.46
CA GLU A 163 23.94 18.39 11.82
C GLU A 163 24.25 16.92 12.12
N VAL A 164 25.34 16.44 11.54
CA VAL A 164 25.90 15.12 11.89
C VAL A 164 27.11 15.43 12.76
N GLU A 165 27.30 14.72 13.88
CA GLU A 165 28.36 14.99 14.86
C GLU A 165 29.77 15.13 14.25
N TYR A 166 30.01 14.55 13.07
CA TYR A 166 31.29 14.61 12.34
C TYR A 166 31.28 15.47 11.07
N PHE A 167 30.11 15.95 10.63
CA PHE A 167 29.93 16.65 9.35
C PHE A 167 28.98 17.86 9.48
N GLU A 168 29.08 18.60 10.58
CA GLU A 168 28.28 19.81 10.77
C GLU A 168 28.56 20.83 9.66
N GLY A 169 27.52 21.17 8.89
CA GLY A 169 27.61 22.11 7.77
C GLY A 169 27.83 21.44 6.40
N PHE A 170 27.89 20.11 6.32
CA PHE A 170 27.93 19.42 5.03
C PHE A 170 26.61 19.57 4.27
N THR A 171 26.68 20.18 3.08
CA THR A 171 25.52 20.31 2.19
C THR A 171 25.26 19.02 1.41
N ALA A 172 24.09 18.91 0.79
CA ALA A 172 23.79 17.82 -0.14
C ALA A 172 24.82 17.73 -1.29
N LEU A 173 25.42 18.86 -1.68
CA LEU A 173 26.46 18.89 -2.70
C LEU A 173 27.78 18.30 -2.19
N HIS A 174 28.19 18.60 -0.95
CA HIS A 174 29.39 17.99 -0.34
C HIS A 174 29.28 16.47 -0.29
N HIS A 175 28.13 15.95 0.15
CA HIS A 175 27.90 14.50 0.16
C HIS A 175 27.87 13.90 -1.25
N ALA A 176 27.24 14.56 -2.22
CA ALA A 176 27.21 14.05 -3.60
C ALA A 176 28.63 13.99 -4.23
N CYS A 177 29.49 14.95 -3.89
CA CYS A 177 30.90 14.94 -4.29
C CYS A 177 31.70 13.85 -3.57
N PHE A 178 31.50 13.68 -2.26
CA PHE A 178 32.18 12.66 -1.45
C PHE A 178 31.84 11.24 -1.92
N GLU A 179 30.56 10.98 -2.20
CA GLU A 179 30.06 9.69 -2.68
C GLU A 179 30.31 9.47 -4.20
N VAL A 180 31.00 10.40 -4.87
CA VAL A 180 31.34 10.33 -6.30
C VAL A 180 30.10 10.09 -7.18
N ARG A 181 29.03 10.87 -6.96
CA ARG A 181 27.78 10.77 -7.73
C ARG A 181 27.59 11.95 -8.70
N PRO A 182 28.20 11.91 -9.90
CA PRO A 182 28.24 13.05 -10.82
C PRO A 182 26.85 13.47 -11.31
N ASP A 183 25.91 12.54 -11.44
CA ASP A 183 24.56 12.84 -11.92
C ASP A 183 23.78 13.69 -10.93
N ILE A 184 23.86 13.36 -9.64
CA ILE A 184 23.26 14.18 -8.57
C ILE A 184 24.00 15.50 -8.43
N VAL A 185 25.33 15.54 -8.55
CA VAL A 185 26.09 16.80 -8.53
C VAL A 185 25.62 17.74 -9.65
N ARG A 186 25.48 17.23 -10.87
CA ARG A 186 24.97 17.99 -12.01
C ARG A 186 23.55 18.50 -11.75
N PHE A 187 22.67 17.66 -11.22
CA PHE A 187 21.31 18.04 -10.89
C PHE A 187 21.24 19.14 -9.82
N LEU A 188 22.00 18.98 -8.73
CA LEU A 188 22.06 19.98 -7.65
C LEU A 188 22.59 21.33 -8.16
N ILE A 189 23.63 21.33 -9.01
CA ILE A 189 24.16 22.54 -9.65
C ILE A 189 23.09 23.18 -10.56
N LEU A 190 22.36 22.39 -11.34
CA LEU A 190 21.28 22.86 -12.20
C LEU A 190 20.17 23.54 -11.39
N ARG A 191 19.84 23.02 -10.20
CA ARG A 191 18.88 23.62 -9.25
C ARG A 191 19.46 24.78 -8.45
N ARG A 192 20.59 25.36 -8.87
CA ARG A 192 21.30 26.49 -8.24
C ARG A 192 21.73 26.21 -6.79
N ALA A 193 22.10 24.97 -6.46
CA ALA A 193 22.79 24.68 -5.20
C ALA A 193 24.06 25.55 -5.11
N HIS A 194 24.36 26.10 -3.94
CA HIS A 194 25.51 27.00 -3.79
C HIS A 194 26.78 26.15 -3.78
N VAL A 195 27.49 26.15 -4.91
CA VAL A 195 28.72 25.38 -5.12
C VAL A 195 29.84 25.84 -4.18
N ASN A 196 29.79 27.10 -3.74
CA ASN A 196 30.75 27.69 -2.82
C ASN A 196 30.28 27.66 -1.36
N THR A 197 29.28 26.84 -1.01
CA THR A 197 28.90 26.71 0.40
C THR A 197 30.08 26.09 1.11
N LYS A 198 30.66 26.81 2.07
CA LYS A 198 31.73 26.28 2.90
C LYS A 198 31.09 25.41 3.99
N ASP A 199 31.69 24.26 4.25
CA ASP A 199 31.42 23.56 5.49
C ASP A 199 31.99 24.39 6.67
N LYS A 200 31.81 23.93 7.91
CA LYS A 200 32.41 24.63 9.06
C LYS A 200 33.94 24.57 9.09
N ILE A 201 34.58 23.75 8.24
CA ILE A 201 36.02 23.53 8.20
C ILE A 201 36.68 24.52 7.21
N GLY A 202 35.96 24.99 6.19
CA GLY A 202 36.28 26.19 5.41
C GLY A 202 36.46 25.99 3.92
#